data_AF-A0A562MN16-F1
#
_entry.id   AF-A0A562MN16-F1
#
_cell.length_a   1.000
_cell.length_b   1.000
_cell.length_c   1.000
_cell.angle_alpha   90.00
_cell.angle_beta   90.00
_cell.angle_gamma   90.00
#
_symmetry.space_group_name_H-M   'P 1'
#
loop_
_entity.id
_entity.type
_entity.pdbx_description
1 polymer ?
#
loop_
_entity_poly.entity_id
_entity_poly.type
_entity_poly.pdbx_seq_one_letter_code
_entity_poly.pdbx_strand_id
1 'polypeptide(L)'
;MALMNKDYATMLGMVGRGDKHHDIAAWFGENQARVAEVIAGKMGKFEAADKATLPPKGAPGVKGQRLLAHVEKALAALDDGDAKAAKEALEAGVKRWNLHE
;
A
#
# COMPACT_ATOMS: atom_id res chain seq x y z
N MET A 1 -13.51 1.35 -4.94
CA MET A 1 -12.62 1.04 -6.07
C MET A 1 -12.64 -0.47 -6.23
N ALA A 2 -12.72 -1.01 -7.44
CA ALA A 2 -12.72 -2.46 -7.64
C ALA A 2 -11.28 -3.00 -7.55
N LEU A 3 -11.10 -4.14 -6.88
CA LEU A 3 -9.80 -4.82 -6.82
C LEU A 3 -9.39 -5.32 -8.20
N MET A 4 -8.11 -5.19 -8.50
CA MET A 4 -7.48 -5.71 -9.72
C MET A 4 -6.78 -7.04 -9.45
N ASN A 5 -6.45 -7.78 -10.51
CA ASN A 5 -5.72 -9.07 -10.39
C ASN A 5 -4.41 -8.95 -9.60
N LYS A 6 -3.71 -7.81 -9.73
CA LYS A 6 -2.49 -7.53 -8.96
C LYS A 6 -2.74 -7.41 -7.46
N ASP A 7 -3.91 -6.89 -7.06
CA ASP A 7 -4.27 -6.78 -5.65
C ASP A 7 -4.46 -8.18 -5.04
N TYR A 8 -5.11 -9.09 -5.76
CA TYR A 8 -5.26 -10.49 -5.32
C TYR A 8 -3.92 -11.21 -5.20
N ALA A 9 -3.01 -11.04 -6.18
CA ALA A 9 -1.65 -11.57 -6.10
C ALA A 9 -0.90 -11.02 -4.87
N THR A 10 -1.07 -9.73 -4.59
CA THR A 10 -0.47 -9.07 -3.41
C THR A 10 -1.05 -9.61 -2.11
N MET A 11 -2.37 -9.78 -2.02
CA MET A 11 -3.04 -10.42 -0.88
C MET A 11 -2.48 -11.82 -0.62
N LEU A 12 -2.34 -12.65 -1.66
CA LEU A 12 -1.77 -14.00 -1.54
C LEU A 12 -0.31 -13.97 -1.07
N GLY A 13 0.49 -13.04 -1.57
CA GLY A 13 1.86 -12.85 -1.10
C GLY A 13 1.93 -12.45 0.39
N MET A 14 1.05 -11.55 0.83
CA MET A 14 0.94 -11.17 2.25
C MET A 14 0.49 -12.35 3.13
N VAL A 15 -0.47 -13.17 2.65
CA VAL A 15 -0.86 -14.42 3.33
C VAL A 15 0.34 -15.37 3.44
N GLY A 16 1.08 -15.57 2.34
CA GLY A 16 2.29 -16.41 2.32
C GLY A 16 3.42 -15.90 3.23
N ARG A 17 3.46 -14.59 3.51
CA ARG A 17 4.37 -13.98 4.50
C ARG A 17 3.90 -14.17 5.95
N GLY A 18 2.66 -14.63 6.16
CA GLY A 18 2.07 -14.82 7.49
C GLY A 18 1.50 -13.53 8.08
N ASP A 19 0.93 -12.65 7.25
CA ASP A 19 0.23 -11.45 7.69
C ASP A 19 -1.20 -11.78 8.12
N LYS A 20 -1.76 -10.99 9.05
CA LYS A 20 -3.12 -11.22 9.56
C LYS A 20 -4.15 -10.77 8.53
N HIS A 21 -5.26 -11.51 8.39
CA HIS A 21 -6.28 -11.20 7.39
C HIS A 21 -6.89 -9.80 7.55
N HIS A 22 -7.03 -9.28 8.77
CA HIS A 22 -7.53 -7.92 8.99
C HIS A 22 -6.53 -6.84 8.54
N ASP A 23 -5.23 -7.08 8.75
CA ASP A 23 -4.17 -6.17 8.28
C ASP A 23 -4.16 -6.13 6.76
N ILE A 24 -4.21 -7.30 6.12
CA ILE A 24 -4.30 -7.44 4.67
C ILE A 24 -5.54 -6.70 4.16
N ALA A 25 -6.72 -7.01 4.70
CA ALA A 25 -7.97 -6.39 4.27
C ALA A 25 -7.94 -4.86 4.38
N ALA A 26 -7.30 -4.32 5.43
CA ALA A 26 -7.15 -2.87 5.62
C ALA A 26 -6.30 -2.20 4.53
N TRP A 27 -5.29 -2.87 3.95
CA TRP A 27 -4.53 -2.34 2.79
C TRP A 27 -5.40 -2.11 1.55
N PHE A 28 -6.44 -2.91 1.38
CA PHE A 28 -7.28 -2.90 0.20
C PHE A 28 -8.66 -2.27 0.44
N GLY A 29 -8.95 -1.81 1.66
CA GLY A 29 -10.25 -1.26 2.02
C GLY A 29 -11.39 -2.28 1.98
N GLU A 30 -11.08 -3.55 2.27
CA GLU A 30 -11.98 -4.70 2.11
C GLU A 30 -12.26 -5.38 3.46
N ASN A 31 -13.11 -6.41 3.44
CA ASN A 31 -13.41 -7.26 4.60
C ASN A 31 -12.45 -8.46 4.65
N GLN A 32 -12.11 -8.96 5.85
CA GLN A 32 -11.40 -10.23 6.04
C GLN A 32 -12.04 -11.43 5.32
N ALA A 33 -13.37 -11.39 5.11
CA ALA A 33 -14.06 -12.38 4.28
C ALA A 33 -13.54 -12.38 2.83
N ARG A 34 -13.29 -11.20 2.25
CA ARG A 34 -12.72 -11.07 0.89
C ARG A 34 -11.35 -11.76 0.81
N VAL A 35 -10.50 -11.59 1.81
CA VAL A 35 -9.19 -12.24 1.88
C VAL A 35 -9.34 -13.76 1.90
N ALA A 36 -10.30 -14.29 2.67
CA ALA A 36 -10.59 -15.73 2.70
C ALA A 36 -11.09 -16.26 1.34
N GLU A 37 -11.91 -15.49 0.61
CA GLU A 37 -12.37 -15.86 -0.73
C GLU A 37 -11.24 -15.92 -1.75
N VAL A 38 -10.26 -15.02 -1.64
CA VAL A 38 -9.05 -15.00 -2.48
C VAL A 38 -8.19 -16.23 -2.19
N ILE A 39 -7.97 -16.58 -0.92
CA ILE A 39 -7.24 -17.81 -0.53
C ILE A 39 -7.96 -19.06 -1.06
N ALA A 40 -9.29 -19.08 -1.02
CA ALA A 40 -10.10 -20.17 -1.55
C ALA A 40 -10.15 -20.21 -3.10
N GLY A 41 -9.53 -19.25 -3.79
CA GLY A 41 -9.50 -19.17 -5.26
C GLY A 41 -10.82 -18.73 -5.90
N LYS A 42 -11.76 -18.16 -5.13
CA LYS A 42 -13.06 -17.72 -5.67
C LYS A 42 -12.97 -16.52 -6.61
N MET A 43 -11.90 -15.74 -6.49
CA MET A 43 -11.61 -14.59 -7.36
C MET A 43 -10.77 -14.99 -8.59
N GLY A 44 -10.47 -16.28 -8.76
CA GLY A 44 -9.48 -16.79 -9.71
C GLY A 44 -8.24 -17.33 -9.00
N LYS A 45 -7.36 -17.98 -9.78
CA LYS A 45 -6.05 -18.44 -9.32
C LYS A 45 -5.00 -17.40 -9.72
N PHE A 46 -4.27 -16.90 -8.74
CA PHE A 46 -3.20 -15.93 -8.94
C PHE A 46 -1.93 -16.46 -8.28
N GLU A 47 -0.79 -16.19 -8.90
CA GLU A 47 0.51 -16.40 -8.27
C GLU A 47 0.70 -15.36 -7.17
N ALA A 48 1.27 -15.78 -6.04
CA ALA A 48 1.57 -14.89 -4.93
C ALA A 48 2.65 -13.87 -5.35
N ALA A 49 2.42 -12.59 -5.03
CA ALA A 49 3.39 -11.54 -5.34
C ALA A 49 4.71 -11.74 -4.57
N ASP A 50 5.82 -11.29 -5.17
CA ASP A 50 7.16 -11.39 -4.60
C ASP A 50 7.26 -10.59 -3.29
N LYS A 51 7.94 -11.16 -2.28
CA LYS A 51 8.15 -10.57 -0.95
C LYS A 51 8.76 -9.16 -1.00
N ALA A 52 9.62 -8.86 -1.98
CA ALA A 52 10.26 -7.56 -2.15
C ALA A 52 9.28 -6.46 -2.60
N THR A 53 8.13 -6.86 -3.16
CA THR A 53 7.10 -5.93 -3.67
C THR A 53 5.88 -5.81 -2.76
N LEU A 54 5.83 -6.60 -1.69
CA LEU A 54 4.73 -6.54 -0.74
C LEU A 54 4.81 -5.27 0.11
N PRO A 55 3.66 -4.68 0.48
CA PRO A 55 3.64 -3.60 1.45
C PRO A 55 4.23 -4.04 2.79
N PRO A 56 4.60 -3.12 3.70
CA PRO A 56 5.04 -3.47 5.04
C PRO A 56 4.03 -4.32 5.80
N LYS A 57 4.50 -5.13 6.75
CA LYS A 57 3.64 -5.96 7.59
C LYS A 57 2.81 -5.11 8.55
N GLY A 58 1.56 -5.50 8.76
CA GLY A 58 0.59 -4.82 9.65
C GLY A 58 -0.39 -3.94 8.87
N ALA A 59 -1.43 -3.46 9.54
CA ALA A 59 -2.43 -2.57 8.94
C ALA A 59 -1.78 -1.25 8.44
N PRO A 60 -2.27 -0.70 7.33
CA PRO A 60 -1.79 0.58 6.85
C PRO A 60 -2.19 1.71 7.79
N GLY A 61 -1.23 2.54 8.19
CA GLY A 61 -1.54 3.85 8.76
C GLY A 61 -1.87 4.83 7.64
N VAL A 62 -3.12 5.30 7.55
CA VAL A 62 -3.57 6.24 6.50
C VAL A 62 -2.68 7.49 6.41
N LYS A 63 -2.28 8.04 7.56
CA LYS A 63 -1.32 9.17 7.61
C LYS A 63 0.05 8.78 7.05
N GLY A 64 0.53 7.58 7.37
CA GLY A 64 1.84 7.07 6.92
C GLY A 64 1.86 6.85 5.41
N GLN A 65 0.82 6.25 4.85
CA GLN A 65 0.68 6.07 3.40
C GLN A 65 0.68 7.41 2.66
N ARG A 66 -0.09 8.39 3.17
CA ARG A 66 -0.13 9.73 2.57
C ARG A 66 1.24 10.40 2.62
N LEU A 67 1.93 10.32 3.75
CA LEU A 67 3.28 10.87 3.88
C LEU A 67 4.25 10.16 2.91
N LEU A 68 4.20 8.84 2.80
CA LEU A 68 5.05 8.06 1.90
C LEU A 68 4.85 8.50 0.43
N ALA A 69 3.62 8.72 -0.01
CA ALA A 69 3.34 9.22 -1.37
C ALA A 69 3.99 10.59 -1.63
N HIS A 70 4.05 11.47 -0.64
CA HIS A 70 4.76 12.75 -0.74
C HIS A 70 6.28 12.55 -0.80
N VAL A 71 6.82 11.59 -0.05
CA VAL A 71 8.25 11.24 -0.08
C VAL A 71 8.64 10.65 -1.43
N GLU A 72 7.86 9.73 -1.99
CA GLU A 72 8.11 9.14 -3.31
C GLU A 72 8.09 10.21 -4.42
N LYS A 73 7.13 11.15 -4.35
CA LYS A 73 7.08 12.29 -5.26
C LYS A 73 8.33 13.18 -5.14
N ALA A 74 8.82 13.38 -3.91
CA ALA A 74 10.02 14.18 -3.68
C ALA A 74 11.28 13.49 -4.21
N LEU A 75 11.39 12.16 -4.05
CA LEU A 75 12.49 11.37 -4.60
C LEU A 75 12.52 11.45 -6.13
N ALA A 76 11.37 11.28 -6.80
CA ALA A 76 11.29 11.44 -8.25
C ALA A 76 11.74 12.83 -8.72
N ALA A 77 11.31 13.90 -8.02
CA ALA A 77 11.74 15.26 -8.34
C ALA A 77 13.25 15.48 -8.12
N LEU A 78 13.86 14.82 -7.13
CA LEU A 78 15.31 14.85 -6.94
C LEU A 78 16.07 14.11 -8.04
N ASP A 79 15.55 12.96 -8.49
CA ASP A 79 16.12 12.20 -9.61
C ASP A 79 16.08 13.03 -10.92
N ASP A 80 15.04 13.86 -11.08
CA ASP A 80 14.90 14.82 -12.19
C ASP A 80 15.72 16.12 -12.01
N GLY A 81 16.41 16.28 -10.87
CA GLY A 81 17.20 17.47 -10.54
C GLY A 81 16.40 18.69 -10.07
N ASP A 82 15.09 18.55 -9.86
CA ASP A 82 14.20 19.60 -9.36
C ASP A 82 14.13 19.60 -7.82
N ALA A 83 15.17 20.14 -7.20
CA ALA A 83 15.25 20.28 -5.74
C ALA A 83 14.12 21.15 -5.16
N LYS A 84 13.57 22.08 -5.95
CA LYS A 84 12.48 22.95 -5.51
C LYS A 84 11.18 22.16 -5.39
N ALA A 85 10.80 21.42 -6.44
CA ALA A 85 9.62 20.57 -6.41
C ALA A 85 9.72 19.47 -5.34
N ALA A 86 10.92 18.91 -5.13
CA ALA A 86 11.16 17.95 -4.07
C ALA A 86 10.86 18.54 -2.67
N LYS A 87 11.37 19.74 -2.39
CA LYS A 87 11.11 20.44 -1.13
C LYS A 87 9.63 20.74 -0.94
N GLU A 88 8.96 21.26 -1.97
CA GLU A 88 7.52 21.55 -1.92
C GLU A 88 6.68 20.28 -1.64
N ALA A 89 7.06 19.14 -2.24
CA ALA A 89 6.40 17.86 -1.99
C ALA A 89 6.54 17.40 -0.53
N LEU A 90 7.75 17.52 0.05
CA LEU A 90 8.00 17.18 1.46
C LEU A 90 7.25 18.10 2.42
N GLU A 91 7.27 19.42 2.20
CA GLU A 91 6.55 20.38 3.03
C GLU A 91 5.04 20.12 3.02
N ALA A 92 4.48 19.81 1.85
CA ALA A 92 3.08 19.40 1.72
C ALA A 92 2.78 18.10 2.51
N GLY A 93 3.68 17.11 2.46
CA GLY A 93 3.57 15.87 3.21
C GLY A 93 3.58 16.08 4.73
N VAL A 94 4.51 16.89 5.23
CA VAL A 94 4.59 17.26 6.66
C VAL A 94 3.32 18.00 7.10
N LYS A 95 2.86 18.97 6.31
CA LYS A 95 1.62 19.70 6.59
C LYS A 95 0.44 18.74 6.69
N ARG A 96 0.32 17.78 5.77
CA ARG A 96 -0.75 16.79 5.75
C ARG A 96 -0.70 15.86 6.96
N TRP A 97 0.48 15.41 7.36
CA TRP A 97 0.67 14.54 8.54
C TRP A 97 0.18 15.20 9.83
N ASN A 98 0.48 16.49 9.99
CA ASN A 98 0.16 17.29 11.17
C ASN A 98 -1.32 17.70 11.26
N LEU A 99 -2.12 17.53 10.20
CA LEU A 99 -3.57 17.75 10.30
C LEU A 99 -4.20 16.73 11.25
N HIS A 100 -5.04 17.21 12.16
CA HIS A 100 -5.94 16.36 12.93
C HIS A 100 -7.17 16.07 12.05
N GLU A 101 -7.10 14.96 11.32
CA GLU A 101 -8.21 14.40 10.54
C GLU A 101 -8.66 13.08 11.16
#